data_AF-A0A0B4GYS6-F1
#
_entry.id   AF-A0A0B4GYS6-F1
#
_cell.length_a   1.000
_cell.length_b   1.000
_cell.length_c   1.000
_cell.angle_alpha   90.00
_cell.angle_beta   90.00
_cell.angle_gamma   90.00
#
_symmetry.space_group_name_H-M   'P 1'
#
loop_
_entity.id
_entity.type
_entity.pdbx_description
1 polymer ?
#
loop_
_entity_poly.entity_id
_entity_poly.type
_entity_poly.pdbx_seq_one_letter_code
_entity_poly.pdbx_strand_id
1 'polypeptide(L)'
;MASKSTVPYSTRAASHPHPVAKKLFRIADSKRSNLIISADFSDTDSLLKCADGKHMCACFVMDLLTRPLRAELGPYIAVFKTHVDIIHDFSDKTVSGLKELAAKHDFLIFEDRKFVDIGTTVQKQYHGGALRIFTTGVNGSESGDGLGQRYQTPAAAIGGGSDFIIAGRGIYSAEDPCPGCKAIPGRGLGGL
;
A
#
# COMPACT_ATOMS: atom_id res chain seq x y z
N MET A 1 11.00 -21.44 6.27
CA MET A 1 11.85 -21.22 5.07
C MET A 1 12.78 -20.05 5.33
N ALA A 2 13.98 -20.01 4.74
CA ALA A 2 14.83 -18.81 4.79
C ALA A 2 14.17 -17.63 4.05
N SER A 3 14.35 -16.40 4.52
CA SER A 3 13.80 -15.21 3.85
C SER A 3 14.46 -15.00 2.49
N LYS A 4 13.67 -14.57 1.51
CA LYS A 4 14.13 -14.18 0.17
C LYS A 4 14.18 -12.65 -0.01
N SER A 5 14.09 -11.86 1.08
CA SER A 5 14.12 -10.39 0.97
C SER A 5 15.44 -9.83 0.42
N THR A 6 16.54 -10.57 0.52
CA THR A 6 17.81 -10.24 -0.15
C THR A 6 17.82 -10.46 -1.67
N VAL A 7 16.83 -11.17 -2.23
CA VAL A 7 16.76 -11.45 -3.67
C VAL A 7 16.05 -10.30 -4.39
N PRO A 8 16.54 -9.81 -5.54
CA PRO A 8 15.91 -8.72 -6.28
C PRO A 8 14.43 -8.97 -6.64
N TYR A 9 13.61 -7.92 -6.59
CA TYR A 9 12.20 -7.96 -6.94
C TYR A 9 11.99 -8.37 -8.40
N SER A 10 12.86 -7.98 -9.33
CA SER A 10 12.87 -8.49 -10.71
C SER A 10 13.01 -10.02 -10.78
N THR A 11 14.00 -10.59 -10.07
CA THR A 11 14.23 -12.05 -9.98
C THR A 11 13.05 -12.78 -9.32
N ARG A 12 12.46 -12.17 -8.29
CA ARG A 12 11.26 -12.69 -7.60
C ARG A 12 10.02 -12.61 -8.49
N ALA A 13 9.83 -11.53 -9.22
CA ALA A 13 8.74 -11.36 -10.19
C ALA A 13 8.79 -12.40 -11.31
N ALA A 14 9.98 -12.76 -11.79
CA ALA A 14 10.12 -13.82 -12.79
C ALA A 14 9.69 -15.19 -12.23
N SER A 15 10.15 -15.53 -11.02
CA SER A 15 10.11 -16.89 -10.45
C SER A 15 8.94 -17.21 -9.50
N HIS A 16 8.24 -16.22 -8.94
CA HIS A 16 7.21 -16.44 -7.93
C HIS A 16 5.93 -17.08 -8.51
N PRO A 17 5.35 -18.15 -7.92
CA PRO A 17 4.23 -18.86 -8.55
C PRO A 17 2.94 -18.02 -8.67
N HIS A 18 2.61 -17.21 -7.66
CA HIS A 18 1.34 -16.46 -7.63
C HIS A 18 1.38 -15.18 -8.50
N PRO A 19 0.44 -14.96 -9.45
CA PRO A 19 0.51 -13.87 -10.42
C PRO A 19 0.35 -12.47 -9.80
N VAL A 20 -0.48 -12.29 -8.76
CA VAL A 20 -0.62 -10.99 -8.07
C VAL A 20 0.70 -10.60 -7.41
N ALA A 21 1.43 -11.56 -6.84
CA ALA A 21 2.75 -11.31 -6.26
C ALA A 21 3.81 -11.05 -7.35
N LYS A 22 3.72 -11.69 -8.53
CA LYS A 22 4.52 -11.27 -9.70
C LYS A 22 4.26 -9.79 -10.04
N LYS A 23 2.99 -9.36 -10.12
CA LYS A 23 2.66 -7.95 -10.39
C LYS A 23 3.19 -7.02 -9.29
N LEU A 24 3.00 -7.35 -8.01
CA LEU A 24 3.50 -6.58 -6.88
C LEU A 24 5.02 -6.35 -6.95
N PHE A 25 5.81 -7.41 -7.18
CA PHE A 25 7.26 -7.26 -7.32
C PHE A 25 7.66 -6.46 -8.57
N ARG A 26 6.90 -6.54 -9.68
CA ARG A 26 7.16 -5.71 -10.87
C ARG A 26 6.89 -4.22 -10.61
N ILE A 27 5.79 -3.89 -9.93
CA ILE A 27 5.49 -2.51 -9.48
C ILE A 27 6.61 -2.01 -8.57
N ALA A 28 7.04 -2.83 -7.60
CA ALA A 28 8.04 -2.41 -6.63
C ALA A 28 9.41 -2.12 -7.26
N ASP A 29 9.82 -2.96 -8.22
CA ASP A 29 11.07 -2.80 -8.97
C ASP A 29 11.01 -1.61 -9.94
N SER A 30 9.90 -1.41 -10.66
CA SER A 30 9.73 -0.32 -11.64
C SER A 30 9.61 1.05 -10.98
N LYS A 31 8.86 1.17 -9.88
CA LYS A 31 8.71 2.41 -9.10
C LYS A 31 9.90 2.72 -8.18
N ARG A 32 10.83 1.77 -8.02
CA ARG A 32 11.85 1.80 -6.96
C ARG A 32 11.27 2.06 -5.57
N SER A 33 10.11 1.46 -5.27
CA SER A 33 9.37 1.69 -4.04
C SER A 33 8.71 0.43 -3.49
N ASN A 34 8.80 0.25 -2.19
CA ASN A 34 8.14 -0.79 -1.40
C ASN A 34 7.10 -0.20 -0.43
N LEU A 35 6.64 1.03 -0.68
CA LEU A 35 5.67 1.74 0.14
C LEU A 35 4.23 1.26 -0.10
N ILE A 36 3.53 0.96 0.99
CA ILE A 36 2.10 0.69 1.02
C ILE A 36 1.43 1.79 1.84
N ILE A 37 0.45 2.49 1.27
CA ILE A 37 -0.29 3.54 1.99
C ILE A 37 -1.51 2.94 2.68
N SER A 38 -1.64 3.15 3.99
CA SER A 38 -2.85 2.86 4.78
C SER A 38 -3.80 4.05 4.69
N ALA A 39 -4.65 4.07 3.66
CA ALA A 39 -5.49 5.22 3.34
C ALA A 39 -6.74 5.26 4.25
N ASP A 40 -6.53 5.58 5.52
CA ASP A 40 -7.53 5.54 6.57
C ASP A 40 -8.39 6.83 6.54
N PHE A 41 -9.18 7.00 5.48
CA PHE A 41 -10.08 8.14 5.25
C PHE A 41 -11.56 7.74 5.37
N SER A 42 -12.39 8.63 5.90
CA SER A 42 -13.84 8.39 6.09
C SER A 42 -14.73 8.82 4.93
N ASP A 43 -14.18 9.40 3.85
CA ASP A 43 -14.92 9.90 2.70
C ASP A 43 -14.21 9.63 1.36
N THR A 44 -14.99 9.50 0.29
CA THR A 44 -14.50 9.14 -1.06
C THR A 44 -13.64 10.24 -1.70
N ASP A 45 -13.90 11.51 -1.43
CA ASP A 45 -13.18 12.62 -2.06
C ASP A 45 -11.76 12.74 -1.51
N SER A 46 -11.58 12.69 -0.19
CA SER A 46 -10.26 12.64 0.45
C SER A 46 -9.48 11.38 0.07
N LEU A 47 -10.15 10.21 0.02
CA LEU A 47 -9.54 8.95 -0.39
C LEU A 47 -9.01 9.00 -1.83
N LEU A 48 -9.83 9.45 -2.78
CA LEU A 48 -9.44 9.56 -4.19
C LEU A 48 -8.36 10.64 -4.40
N LYS A 49 -8.43 11.77 -3.67
CA LYS A 49 -7.35 12.77 -3.66
C LYS A 49 -6.03 12.18 -3.15
N CYS A 50 -6.06 11.31 -2.13
CA CYS A 50 -4.85 10.64 -1.64
C CYS A 50 -4.29 9.65 -2.67
N ALA A 51 -5.15 8.80 -3.25
CA ALA A 51 -4.78 7.86 -4.31
C ALA A 51 -4.20 8.54 -5.55
N ASP A 52 -4.67 9.74 -5.90
CA ASP A 52 -4.15 10.52 -7.03
C ASP A 52 -2.90 11.36 -6.69
N GLY A 53 -2.42 11.32 -5.44
CA GLY A 53 -1.29 12.14 -4.98
C GLY A 53 -1.60 13.63 -4.82
N LYS A 54 -2.88 14.04 -4.86
CA LYS A 54 -3.35 15.43 -4.73
C LYS A 54 -3.69 15.81 -3.28
N HIS A 55 -3.91 14.85 -2.40
CA HIS A 55 -4.02 15.10 -0.95
C HIS A 55 -2.63 15.21 -0.32
N MET A 56 -2.54 16.03 0.72
CA MET A 56 -1.32 16.68 1.23
C MET A 56 -0.06 15.79 1.27
N CYS A 57 0.89 16.12 0.39
CA CYS A 57 2.28 15.71 0.46
C CYS A 57 3.15 16.91 0.03
N ALA A 58 3.62 17.71 0.99
CA ALA A 58 4.49 18.85 0.74
C ALA A 58 5.98 18.47 0.71
N CYS A 59 6.33 17.32 0.09
CA CYS A 59 7.73 16.92 -0.07
C CYS A 59 8.52 18.02 -0.79
N PHE A 60 9.35 18.76 -0.04
CA PHE A 60 10.33 19.70 -0.61
C PHE A 60 11.48 18.90 -1.23
N VAL A 61 11.25 18.40 -2.45
CA VAL A 61 12.33 17.86 -3.27
C VAL A 61 13.24 19.00 -3.67
N MET A 62 14.39 19.11 -3.01
CA MET A 62 15.54 19.85 -3.54
C MET A 62 16.10 19.08 -4.75
N ASP A 63 15.49 19.30 -5.90
CA ASP A 63 16.19 19.16 -7.18
C ASP A 63 17.26 20.25 -7.28
N LEU A 64 18.29 20.05 -8.12
CA LEU A 64 19.43 20.97 -8.27
C LEU A 64 19.05 22.38 -8.76
N LEU A 65 17.79 22.60 -9.16
CA LEU A 65 17.28 23.81 -9.82
C LEU A 65 15.99 24.36 -9.19
N THR A 66 16.05 24.71 -7.90
CA THR A 66 15.29 25.82 -7.28
C THR A 66 13.79 25.97 -7.64
N ARG A 67 13.02 24.87 -7.65
CA ARG A 67 11.55 24.91 -7.76
C ARG A 67 10.88 23.95 -6.77
N PRO A 68 9.83 24.38 -6.03
CA PRO A 68 9.09 23.50 -5.12
C PRO A 68 8.19 22.54 -5.91
N LEU A 69 8.75 21.41 -6.33
CA LEU A 69 8.00 20.36 -7.02
C LEU A 69 7.20 19.53 -6.00
N ARG A 70 5.89 19.78 -5.88
CA ARG A 70 4.96 18.89 -5.16
C ARG A 70 5.13 17.46 -5.70
N ALA A 71 5.67 16.56 -4.88
CA ALA A 71 5.75 15.16 -5.25
C ALA A 71 4.36 14.52 -5.12
N GLU A 72 3.73 14.18 -6.24
CA GLU A 72 2.54 13.33 -6.23
C GLU A 72 2.88 12.01 -5.53
N LEU A 73 2.03 11.57 -4.59
CA LEU A 73 2.28 10.34 -3.84
C LEU A 73 2.07 9.08 -4.70
N GLY A 74 1.03 9.06 -5.55
CA GLY A 74 0.61 7.92 -6.39
C GLY A 74 1.73 7.19 -7.16
N PRO A 75 2.64 7.91 -7.85
CA PRO A 75 3.79 7.31 -8.53
C PRO A 75 4.71 6.47 -7.62
N TYR A 76 4.74 6.71 -6.31
CA TYR A 76 5.56 5.97 -5.33
C TYR A 76 4.79 4.87 -4.57
N ILE A 77 3.47 4.76 -4.73
CA ILE A 77 2.65 3.76 -4.02
C ILE A 77 2.77 2.39 -4.72
N ALA A 78 3.26 1.35 -4.02
CA ALA A 78 3.21 -0.02 -4.55
C ALA A 78 1.83 -0.67 -4.33
N VAL A 79 1.23 -0.43 -3.17
CA VAL A 79 -0.13 -0.87 -2.81
C VAL A 79 -0.87 0.25 -2.08
N PHE A 80 -2.11 0.53 -2.50
CA PHE A 80 -3.03 1.42 -1.81
C PHE A 80 -3.98 0.57 -0.95
N LYS A 81 -3.78 0.60 0.38
CA LYS A 81 -4.58 -0.16 1.33
C LYS A 81 -5.78 0.65 1.79
N THR A 82 -6.98 0.06 1.72
CA THR A 82 -8.25 0.70 2.11
C THR A 82 -8.84 0.07 3.37
N HIS A 83 -9.79 0.80 3.94
CA HIS A 83 -10.83 0.31 4.85
C HIS A 83 -12.16 0.83 4.33
N VAL A 84 -12.85 0.08 3.46
CA VAL A 84 -14.11 0.58 2.86
C VAL A 84 -15.28 0.63 3.84
N ASP A 85 -15.15 -0.02 5.00
CA ASP A 85 -16.12 -0.02 6.09
C ASP A 85 -16.14 1.27 6.94
N ILE A 86 -15.12 2.13 6.84
CA ILE A 86 -15.11 3.46 7.49
C ILE A 86 -15.55 4.61 6.56
N ILE A 87 -15.84 4.32 5.27
CA ILE A 87 -16.21 5.32 4.26
C ILE A 87 -17.72 5.52 4.26
N HIS A 88 -18.20 6.68 4.73
CA HIS A 88 -19.64 6.93 4.91
C HIS A 88 -20.41 7.19 3.60
N ASP A 89 -19.72 7.52 2.50
CA ASP A 89 -20.30 7.75 1.16
C ASP A 89 -19.93 6.67 0.13
N PHE A 90 -19.54 5.47 0.61
CA PHE A 90 -19.03 4.38 -0.23
C PHE A 90 -20.03 3.98 -1.34
N SER A 91 -19.56 4.01 -2.58
CA SER A 91 -20.40 3.79 -3.76
C SER A 91 -19.57 3.32 -4.98
N ASP A 92 -20.25 3.01 -6.08
CA ASP A 92 -19.58 2.65 -7.35
C ASP A 92 -18.65 3.78 -7.87
N LYS A 93 -18.87 5.04 -7.45
CA LYS A 93 -17.95 6.17 -7.66
C LYS A 93 -16.59 5.93 -6.98
N THR A 94 -16.61 5.51 -5.71
CA THR A 94 -15.41 5.16 -4.93
C THR A 94 -14.65 4.02 -5.60
N VAL A 95 -15.37 2.96 -5.98
CA VAL A 95 -14.80 1.77 -6.64
C VAL A 95 -14.21 2.09 -8.01
N SER A 96 -14.89 2.91 -8.83
CA SER A 96 -14.44 3.25 -10.18
C SER A 96 -13.24 4.20 -10.15
N GLY A 97 -13.30 5.26 -9.34
CA GLY A 97 -12.17 6.19 -9.16
C GLY A 97 -10.92 5.49 -8.63
N LEU A 98 -11.05 4.55 -7.67
CA LEU A 98 -9.90 3.77 -7.21
C LEU A 98 -9.30 2.89 -8.31
N LYS A 99 -10.12 2.27 -9.16
CA LYS A 99 -9.66 1.47 -10.32
C LYS A 99 -8.95 2.33 -11.36
N GLU A 100 -9.50 3.50 -11.69
CA GLU A 100 -8.89 4.47 -12.60
C GLU A 100 -7.53 4.95 -12.08
N LEU A 101 -7.44 5.28 -10.80
CA LEU A 101 -6.18 5.73 -10.18
C LEU A 101 -5.16 4.58 -10.03
N ALA A 102 -5.61 3.37 -9.71
CA ALA A 102 -4.76 2.18 -9.69
C ALA A 102 -4.20 1.83 -11.08
N ALA A 103 -4.95 2.12 -12.15
CA ALA A 103 -4.48 1.98 -13.54
C ALA A 103 -3.56 3.13 -13.96
N LYS A 104 -3.93 4.39 -13.66
CA LYS A 104 -3.14 5.60 -13.96
C LYS A 104 -1.74 5.52 -13.35
N HIS A 105 -1.67 5.15 -12.07
CA HIS A 105 -0.43 5.17 -11.29
C HIS A 105 0.25 3.80 -11.20
N ASP A 106 -0.34 2.71 -11.72
CA ASP A 106 0.07 1.30 -11.54
C ASP A 106 0.37 0.92 -10.07
N PHE A 107 -0.69 0.81 -9.26
CA PHE A 107 -0.62 0.22 -7.92
C PHE A 107 -1.64 -0.92 -7.75
N LEU A 108 -1.45 -1.76 -6.73
CA LEU A 108 -2.49 -2.71 -6.31
C LEU A 108 -3.41 -2.08 -5.26
N ILE A 109 -4.71 -2.41 -5.28
CA ILE A 109 -5.64 -2.08 -4.19
C ILE A 109 -5.65 -3.25 -3.21
N PHE A 110 -5.59 -2.97 -1.91
CA PHE A 110 -5.69 -3.97 -0.84
C PHE A 110 -6.73 -3.55 0.20
N GLU A 111 -7.90 -4.18 0.17
CA GLU A 111 -8.91 -3.96 1.20
C GLU A 111 -8.57 -4.75 2.47
N ASP A 112 -8.28 -4.03 3.56
CA ASP A 112 -7.80 -4.57 4.83
C ASP A 112 -8.96 -4.92 5.77
N ARG A 113 -9.94 -5.66 5.22
CA ARG A 113 -11.21 -5.96 5.90
C ARG A 113 -11.08 -6.87 7.12
N LYS A 114 -9.94 -7.57 7.31
CA LYS A 114 -9.69 -8.53 8.41
C LYS A 114 -10.85 -9.52 8.61
N PHE A 115 -10.96 -10.50 7.71
CA PHE A 115 -11.98 -11.56 7.79
C PHE A 115 -11.69 -12.51 8.95
N VAL A 116 -12.51 -12.48 9.99
CA VAL A 116 -12.42 -13.31 11.21
C VAL A 116 -13.79 -13.92 11.50
N ASP A 117 -14.15 -14.96 10.72
CA ASP A 117 -15.41 -15.68 10.78
C ASP A 117 -15.22 -17.09 10.17
N ILE A 118 -16.21 -17.97 10.25
CA ILE A 118 -16.13 -19.31 9.65
C ILE A 118 -16.09 -19.24 8.11
N GLY A 119 -15.48 -20.24 7.46
CA GLY A 119 -15.20 -20.25 6.02
C GLY A 119 -16.39 -19.92 5.11
N THR A 120 -17.58 -20.40 5.45
CA THR A 120 -18.82 -20.12 4.71
C THR A 120 -19.36 -18.70 4.92
N THR A 121 -19.08 -18.06 6.05
CA THR A 121 -19.50 -16.68 6.32
C THR A 121 -18.52 -15.70 5.69
N VAL A 122 -17.21 -15.91 5.80
CA VAL A 122 -16.22 -15.05 5.12
C VAL A 122 -16.44 -15.07 3.60
N GLN A 123 -16.73 -16.22 3.00
CA GLN A 123 -17.10 -16.30 1.58
C GLN A 123 -18.34 -15.48 1.22
N LYS A 124 -19.33 -15.38 2.12
CA LYS A 124 -20.53 -14.54 1.91
C LYS A 124 -20.21 -13.06 2.10
N GLN A 125 -19.54 -12.69 3.20
CA GLN A 125 -19.09 -11.32 3.49
C GLN A 125 -18.25 -10.74 2.35
N TYR A 126 -17.42 -11.59 1.73
CA TYR A 126 -16.63 -11.29 0.55
C TYR A 126 -17.53 -11.02 -0.68
N HIS A 127 -18.03 -12.07 -1.33
CA HIS A 127 -18.69 -11.95 -2.63
C HIS A 127 -20.05 -11.18 -2.59
N GLY A 128 -20.72 -11.15 -1.44
CA GLY A 128 -22.10 -10.66 -1.31
C GLY A 128 -22.42 -9.93 0.00
N GLY A 129 -21.41 -9.53 0.78
CA GLY A 129 -21.61 -8.61 1.89
C GLY A 129 -21.97 -7.21 1.39
N ALA A 130 -22.43 -6.33 2.28
CA ALA A 130 -22.82 -4.95 1.93
C ALA A 130 -21.72 -4.14 1.20
N LEU A 131 -20.46 -4.56 1.33
CA LEU A 131 -19.27 -3.92 0.76
C LEU A 131 -18.73 -4.59 -0.54
N ARG A 132 -19.31 -5.73 -0.96
CA ARG A 132 -19.11 -6.43 -2.26
C ARG A 132 -17.63 -6.61 -2.70
N ILE A 133 -16.84 -7.40 -1.95
CA ILE A 133 -15.36 -7.49 -2.03
C ILE A 133 -14.87 -8.75 -2.82
N PHE A 134 -13.86 -8.61 -3.69
CA PHE A 134 -13.32 -9.62 -4.65
C PHE A 134 -11.78 -9.45 -4.81
N THR A 135 -10.89 -10.39 -5.17
CA THR A 135 -10.79 -11.89 -5.29
C THR A 135 -9.30 -12.27 -5.43
N THR A 136 -8.65 -13.25 -4.75
CA THR A 136 -8.96 -14.22 -3.67
C THR A 136 -7.67 -14.55 -2.85
N GLY A 137 -7.74 -15.35 -1.76
CA GLY A 137 -6.59 -15.91 -1.03
C GLY A 137 -6.95 -16.40 0.40
N VAL A 138 -6.18 -17.32 1.03
CA VAL A 138 -6.61 -18.06 2.26
C VAL A 138 -5.48 -18.31 3.31
N ASN A 139 -5.77 -17.98 4.58
CA ASN A 139 -5.21 -18.40 5.91
C ASN A 139 -3.69 -18.41 6.20
N GLY A 140 -3.22 -18.24 7.47
CA GLY A 140 -3.91 -17.75 8.68
C GLY A 140 -3.33 -18.25 10.03
N SER A 141 -3.13 -17.35 11.01
CA SER A 141 -3.09 -17.55 12.50
C SER A 141 -2.68 -16.24 13.22
N GLU A 142 -2.87 -16.12 14.54
CA GLU A 142 -3.10 -14.82 15.21
C GLU A 142 -2.18 -14.46 16.40
N SER A 143 -2.07 -13.16 16.71
CA SER A 143 -2.28 -12.55 18.05
C SER A 143 -2.01 -11.02 18.00
N GLY A 144 -2.46 -10.25 19.01
CA GLY A 144 -2.30 -8.79 19.08
C GLY A 144 -2.43 -8.22 20.50
N ASP A 145 -2.41 -6.90 20.64
CA ASP A 145 -2.52 -6.16 21.91
C ASP A 145 -3.48 -4.95 21.83
N GLY A 146 -3.88 -4.40 22.98
CA GLY A 146 -5.04 -3.50 23.10
C GLY A 146 -4.71 -2.03 23.41
N LEU A 147 -4.87 -1.06 22.51
CA LEU A 147 -5.06 -1.17 21.05
C LEU A 147 -3.74 -1.46 20.29
N GLY A 148 -2.64 -1.65 21.02
CA GLY A 148 -1.46 -2.40 20.58
C GLY A 148 -0.50 -1.77 19.57
N GLN A 149 -0.89 -0.70 18.87
CA GLN A 149 -0.11 -0.17 17.75
C GLN A 149 1.29 0.32 18.15
N ARG A 150 2.31 -0.53 17.95
CA ARG A 150 3.73 -0.19 18.05
C ARG A 150 4.25 0.25 16.68
N TYR A 151 5.18 1.20 16.68
CA TYR A 151 5.83 1.72 15.47
C TYR A 151 7.30 1.30 15.42
N GLN A 152 7.82 1.11 14.21
CA GLN A 152 9.24 0.90 13.92
C GLN A 152 9.66 1.88 12.81
N THR A 153 10.94 2.24 12.77
CA THR A 153 11.46 3.00 11.62
C THR A 153 11.49 2.10 10.37
N PRO A 154 11.36 2.65 9.15
CA PRO A 154 11.48 1.86 7.93
C PRO A 154 12.79 1.06 7.86
N ALA A 155 13.91 1.66 8.28
CA ALA A 155 15.20 0.99 8.36
C ALA A 155 15.21 -0.19 9.34
N ALA A 156 14.55 -0.09 10.50
CA ALA A 156 14.43 -1.19 11.45
C ALA A 156 13.55 -2.33 10.91
N ALA A 157 12.43 -2.00 10.26
CA ALA A 157 11.52 -2.99 9.68
C ALA A 157 12.14 -3.77 8.50
N ILE A 158 12.83 -3.08 7.58
CA ILE A 158 13.63 -3.73 6.51
C ILE A 158 14.85 -4.48 7.10
N GLY A 159 15.44 -3.96 8.19
CA GLY A 159 16.49 -4.64 8.95
C GLY A 159 16.02 -5.98 9.53
N GLY A 160 14.80 -6.02 10.07
CA GLY A 160 14.10 -7.23 10.54
C GLY A 160 13.66 -8.18 9.42
N GLY A 161 13.85 -7.82 8.14
CA GLY A 161 13.67 -8.69 6.99
C GLY A 161 12.38 -8.48 6.20
N SER A 162 11.55 -7.50 6.55
CA SER A 162 10.36 -7.12 5.77
C SER A 162 10.72 -6.66 4.36
N ASP A 163 9.82 -6.95 3.40
CA ASP A 163 9.92 -6.46 2.03
C ASP A 163 9.25 -5.09 1.86
N PHE A 164 7.98 -4.99 2.29
CA PHE A 164 7.11 -3.82 2.12
C PHE A 164 6.81 -3.15 3.46
N ILE A 165 6.62 -1.83 3.44
CA ILE A 165 6.27 -1.04 4.62
C ILE A 165 4.88 -0.44 4.45
N ILE A 166 3.97 -0.75 5.38
CA ILE A 166 2.64 -0.12 5.46
C ILE A 166 2.75 1.13 6.34
N ALA A 167 2.34 2.29 5.81
CA ALA A 167 2.35 3.55 6.53
C ALA A 167 1.05 4.34 6.30
N GLY A 168 0.45 4.82 7.39
CA GLY A 168 -0.78 5.63 7.38
C GLY A 168 -0.51 7.13 7.49
N ARG A 169 -1.25 7.79 8.38
CA ARG A 169 -1.21 9.25 8.67
C ARG A 169 0.19 9.88 8.74
N GLY A 170 1.22 9.15 9.18
CA GLY A 170 2.61 9.61 9.18
C GLY A 170 3.22 9.91 7.80
N ILE A 171 2.50 9.63 6.70
CA ILE A 171 2.87 10.05 5.33
C ILE A 171 1.94 11.15 4.81
N TYR A 172 0.62 10.92 4.78
CA TYR A 172 -0.36 11.84 4.15
C TYR A 172 -0.95 12.91 5.08
N SER A 173 -0.53 12.94 6.35
CA SER A 173 -0.89 13.99 7.32
C SER A 173 0.34 14.65 7.95
N ALA A 174 1.52 14.48 7.33
CA ALA A 174 2.76 15.11 7.76
C ALA A 174 2.96 16.48 7.09
N GLU A 175 3.38 17.49 7.85
CA GLU A 175 3.71 18.83 7.33
C GLU A 175 4.97 18.78 6.46
N ASP A 176 6.02 18.12 6.95
CA ASP A 176 7.16 17.66 6.15
C ASP A 176 7.09 16.12 5.99
N PRO A 177 6.54 15.61 4.88
CA PRO A 177 6.46 14.17 4.63
C PRO A 177 7.86 13.59 4.40
N CYS A 178 8.29 12.80 5.39
CA CYS A 178 9.60 12.19 5.56
C CYS A 178 10.29 11.75 4.24
N PRO A 179 11.63 11.91 4.11
CA PRO A 179 12.41 11.40 2.99
C PRO A 179 12.13 9.93 2.58
N GLY A 180 11.60 9.10 3.49
CA GLY A 180 11.13 7.74 3.19
C GLY A 180 10.00 7.63 2.15
N CYS A 181 9.34 8.72 1.75
CA CYS A 181 8.49 8.76 0.56
C CYS A 181 9.27 8.45 -0.73
N LYS A 182 10.56 8.83 -0.79
CA LYS A 182 11.48 8.46 -1.87
C LYS A 182 12.34 7.26 -1.44
N ALA A 183 11.95 6.08 -1.92
CA ALA A 183 12.74 4.86 -1.87
C ALA A 183 13.41 4.59 -0.50
N ILE A 184 12.65 4.02 0.44
CA ILE A 184 13.25 3.29 1.56
C ILE A 184 14.25 2.30 0.95
N PRO A 185 15.56 2.31 1.32
CA PRO A 185 16.57 1.46 0.71
C PRO A 185 16.34 -0.01 1.10
N GLY A 186 15.44 -0.64 0.34
CA GLY A 186 14.92 -1.97 0.59
C GLY A 186 15.85 -3.06 0.07
N ARG A 187 16.09 -4.09 0.88
CA ARG A 187 16.59 -5.37 0.38
C ARG A 187 15.63 -5.83 -0.72
N GLY A 188 16.15 -6.21 -1.88
CA GLY A 188 15.34 -6.61 -3.04
C GLY A 188 15.12 -5.51 -4.08
N LEU A 189 15.44 -4.24 -3.81
CA LEU A 189 15.71 -3.31 -4.91
C LEU A 189 17.07 -3.66 -5.51
N GLY A 190 17.12 -3.90 -6.83
CA GLY A 190 18.38 -4.18 -7.53
C GLY A 190 19.35 -3.01 -7.36
N GLY A 191 20.60 -3.32 -7.03
CA GLY A 191 21.54 -2.40 -6.39
C GLY A 191 21.70 -1.03 -7.02
N LEU A 192 21.89 -0.04 -6.15
CA LEU A 192 22.62 1.20 -6.41
C LEU A 192 24.13 0.92 -6.28
#